data_AF-A0A6I4T1X9-F1
#
_entry.id   AF-A0A6I4T1X9-F1
#
_cell.length_a   1.000
_cell.length_b   1.000
_cell.length_c   1.000
_cell.angle_alpha   90.00
_cell.angle_beta   90.00
_cell.angle_gamma   90.00
#
_symmetry.space_group_name_H-M   'P 1'
#
loop_
_entity.id
_entity.type
_entity.pdbx_description
1 polymer ?
#
loop_
_entity_poly.entity_id
_entity_poly.type
_entity_poly.pdbx_seq_one_letter_code
_entity_poly.pdbx_strand_id
1 'polypeptide(L)'
;MKDTIAIIGSPAGEAISDPGPSLEQGAFIILCLGFAKDGDPQSIAALKQEFCDCPLVFRYVEASGAFDLVLEVAAINASSYYRWLLSITRPYPGLIVKEETSFSDEPLRDLSPDVVVWVPEGQGKVGLRRNAIDRIVAEGDYVRIHAEGDSWQVHATLQSYSDLLGEHGFARVHRSKLVRVGAIRRLKRIERRWFVELCDGSRERVARDRVAALKAALETNSPNEDSASSFR
;
A
#
# COMPACT_ATOMS: atom_id res chain seq x y z
N MET A 1 6.83 -20.59 -8.88
CA MET A 1 7.74 -19.66 -8.19
C MET A 1 7.15 -18.28 -8.37
N LYS A 2 6.75 -17.62 -7.28
CA LYS A 2 6.22 -16.25 -7.33
C LYS A 2 7.43 -15.34 -7.24
N ASP A 3 7.84 -14.75 -8.36
CA ASP A 3 8.96 -13.81 -8.36
C ASP A 3 8.52 -12.52 -7.68
N THR A 4 9.05 -12.28 -6.48
CA THR A 4 8.78 -11.10 -5.66
C THR A 4 9.49 -9.90 -6.28
N ILE A 5 8.72 -8.93 -6.80
CA ILE A 5 9.22 -7.65 -7.29
C ILE A 5 9.71 -6.83 -6.07
N ALA A 6 10.98 -6.40 -6.10
CA ALA A 6 11.54 -5.51 -5.08
C ALA A 6 11.23 -4.05 -5.45
N ILE A 7 10.39 -3.42 -4.63
CA ILE A 7 10.00 -2.02 -4.74
C ILE A 7 11.06 -1.17 -4.02
N ILE A 8 11.73 -0.23 -4.71
CA ILE A 8 12.64 0.74 -4.08
C ILE A 8 12.00 2.12 -4.16
N GLY A 9 11.83 2.77 -3.02
CA GLY A 9 11.20 4.09 -2.94
C GLY A 9 11.93 5.16 -3.77
N SER A 10 11.15 5.93 -4.54
CA SER A 10 11.59 7.14 -5.23
C SER A 10 11.77 8.31 -4.24
N PRO A 11 12.71 9.24 -4.46
CA PRO A 11 12.81 10.47 -3.67
C PRO A 11 11.75 11.49 -4.12
N ALA A 12 11.28 12.28 -3.15
CA ALA A 12 10.35 13.41 -3.27
C ALA A 12 8.84 13.06 -3.36
N GLY A 13 8.24 12.92 -2.17
CA GLY A 13 7.12 13.74 -1.72
C GLY A 13 5.95 13.98 -2.68
N GLU A 14 4.99 13.07 -2.68
CA GLU A 14 3.58 13.34 -2.33
C GLU A 14 2.84 11.99 -2.36
N ALA A 15 2.51 11.48 -1.18
CA ALA A 15 1.59 10.36 -1.08
C ALA A 15 0.19 10.88 -1.39
N ILE A 16 -0.21 10.85 -2.66
CA ILE A 16 -1.59 11.13 -3.06
C ILE A 16 -2.44 9.96 -2.55
N SER A 17 -3.08 10.17 -1.41
CA SER A 17 -4.06 9.29 -0.79
C SER A 17 -5.44 9.50 -1.41
N ASP A 18 -5.54 9.53 -2.74
CA ASP A 18 -6.82 9.59 -3.44
C ASP A 18 -7.34 8.15 -3.62
N PRO A 19 -8.55 7.81 -3.14
CA PRO A 19 -9.21 6.58 -3.58
C PRO A 19 -9.41 6.73 -5.09
N GLY A 20 -8.62 5.99 -5.88
CA GLY A 20 -8.67 6.04 -7.35
C GLY A 20 -10.10 5.97 -7.89
N PRO A 21 -10.33 6.43 -9.13
CA PRO A 21 -11.67 6.72 -9.63
C PRO A 21 -12.62 5.54 -9.47
N SER A 22 -13.79 5.79 -8.85
CA SER A 22 -14.90 4.84 -8.79
C SER A 22 -15.45 4.61 -10.20
N LEU A 23 -14.87 3.67 -10.92
CA LEU A 23 -15.32 3.29 -12.25
C LEU A 23 -16.36 2.18 -12.10
N GLU A 24 -17.64 2.53 -12.16
CA GLU A 24 -18.74 1.55 -12.07
C GLU A 24 -18.68 0.44 -13.16
N GLN A 25 -17.86 0.62 -14.20
CA GLN A 25 -17.64 -0.33 -15.31
C GLN A 25 -16.22 -0.24 -15.92
N GLY A 26 -15.19 0.09 -15.13
CA GLY A 26 -13.80 0.18 -15.60
C GLY A 26 -12.92 -0.97 -15.10
N ALA A 27 -11.78 -1.18 -15.74
CA ALA A 27 -10.75 -2.11 -15.29
C ALA A 27 -9.59 -1.33 -14.65
N PHE A 28 -9.04 -1.89 -13.59
CA PHE A 28 -7.76 -1.49 -13.04
C PHE A 28 -6.67 -2.34 -13.67
N ILE A 29 -5.61 -1.71 -14.13
CA ILE A 29 -4.52 -2.38 -14.83
C ILE A 29 -3.22 -2.14 -14.08
N ILE A 30 -2.49 -3.21 -13.83
CA ILE A 30 -1.11 -3.17 -13.36
C ILE A 30 -0.23 -3.31 -14.60
N LEU A 31 0.53 -2.26 -14.90
CA LEU A 31 1.48 -2.24 -16.01
C LEU A 31 2.90 -2.20 -15.46
N CYS A 32 3.67 -3.25 -15.74
CA CYS A 32 5.06 -3.37 -15.37
C CYS A 32 5.94 -3.17 -16.61
N LEU A 33 6.88 -2.24 -16.54
CA LEU A 33 7.79 -1.86 -17.63
C LEU A 33 9.25 -2.08 -17.23
N GLY A 34 10.01 -2.73 -18.09
CA GLY A 34 11.47 -2.80 -18.06
C GLY A 34 12.06 -2.03 -19.22
N PHE A 35 13.02 -1.16 -18.94
CA PHE A 35 13.67 -0.29 -19.92
C PHE A 35 15.00 -0.87 -20.41
N ALA A 36 15.39 -0.51 -21.64
CA ALA A 36 16.66 -0.87 -22.23
C ALA A 36 17.82 -0.31 -21.39
N LYS A 37 18.76 -1.15 -20.96
CA LYS A 37 19.92 -0.73 -20.16
C LYS A 37 20.90 0.15 -20.93
N ASP A 38 20.93 -0.03 -22.25
CA ASP A 38 21.71 0.72 -23.23
C ASP A 38 20.90 1.84 -23.89
N GLY A 39 19.66 2.07 -23.47
CA GLY A 39 18.82 3.17 -23.94
C GLY A 39 19.33 4.52 -23.48
N ASP A 40 19.03 5.57 -24.26
CA ASP A 40 19.36 6.95 -23.89
C ASP A 40 18.64 7.36 -22.58
N PRO A 41 19.39 7.76 -21.53
CA PRO A 41 18.79 8.07 -20.23
C PRO A 41 17.78 9.23 -20.28
N GLN A 42 17.98 10.22 -21.15
CA GLN A 42 17.06 11.35 -21.28
C GLN A 42 15.72 10.89 -21.87
N SER A 43 15.77 10.04 -22.90
CA SER A 43 14.57 9.47 -23.51
C SER A 43 13.82 8.53 -22.57
N ILE A 44 14.53 7.72 -21.77
CA ILE A 44 13.90 6.88 -20.72
C ILE A 44 13.22 7.77 -19.67
N ALA A 45 13.89 8.82 -19.21
CA ALA A 45 13.31 9.75 -18.25
C ALA A 45 12.07 10.46 -18.81
N ALA A 46 12.11 10.93 -20.07
CA ALA A 46 10.98 11.55 -20.74
C ALA A 46 9.77 10.60 -20.85
N LEU A 47 10.01 9.35 -21.27
CA LEU A 47 8.98 8.32 -21.35
C LEU A 47 8.37 8.01 -19.97
N LYS A 48 9.18 7.88 -18.93
CA LYS A 48 8.69 7.71 -17.55
C LYS A 48 7.80 8.87 -17.13
N GLN A 49 8.21 10.11 -17.39
CA GLN A 49 7.42 11.29 -17.08
C GLN A 49 6.10 11.33 -17.84
N GLU A 50 6.06 10.98 -19.14
CA GLU A 50 4.80 10.89 -19.90
C GLU A 50 3.80 9.90 -19.29
N PHE A 51 4.27 8.77 -18.75
CA PHE A 51 3.41 7.86 -18.00
C PHE A 51 2.92 8.48 -16.70
N CYS A 52 3.82 9.06 -15.90
CA CYS A 52 3.49 9.62 -14.59
C CYS A 52 2.55 10.83 -14.66
N ASP A 53 2.65 11.64 -15.73
CA ASP A 53 1.79 12.80 -15.97
C ASP A 53 0.41 12.41 -16.52
N CYS A 54 0.20 11.14 -16.88
CA CYS A 54 -1.04 10.70 -17.47
C CYS A 54 -2.16 10.60 -16.40
N PRO A 55 -3.32 11.25 -16.60
CA PRO A 55 -4.44 11.17 -15.64
C PRO A 55 -5.05 9.77 -15.48
N LEU A 56 -4.76 8.84 -16.40
CA LEU A 56 -5.18 7.44 -16.27
C LEU A 56 -4.30 6.68 -15.28
N VAL A 57 -3.08 7.16 -15.03
CA VAL A 57 -2.15 6.62 -14.04
C VAL A 57 -2.43 7.31 -12.72
N PHE A 58 -2.95 6.56 -11.75
CA PHE A 58 -3.28 7.09 -10.43
C PHE A 58 -2.29 6.64 -9.36
N ARG A 59 -1.39 5.70 -9.70
CA ARG A 59 -0.25 5.31 -8.85
C ARG A 59 0.89 4.78 -9.71
N TYR A 60 2.12 5.01 -9.27
CA TYR A 60 3.30 4.41 -9.86
C TYR A 60 4.39 4.19 -8.83
N VAL A 61 5.31 3.29 -9.14
CA VAL A 61 6.52 3.09 -8.34
C VAL A 61 7.70 2.69 -9.24
N GLU A 62 8.87 3.26 -8.95
CA GLU A 62 10.11 2.79 -9.54
C GLU A 62 10.56 1.51 -8.83
N ALA A 63 10.93 0.50 -9.61
CA ALA A 63 11.33 -0.79 -9.08
C ALA A 63 12.80 -1.06 -9.37
N SER A 64 13.43 -1.87 -8.52
CA SER A 64 14.74 -2.43 -8.84
C SER A 64 14.57 -3.92 -9.13
N GLY A 65 14.90 -4.36 -10.33
CA GLY A 65 14.85 -5.78 -10.67
C GLY A 65 14.51 -6.03 -12.13
N ALA A 66 13.61 -6.97 -12.37
CA ALA A 66 13.17 -7.32 -13.73
C ALA A 66 12.32 -6.24 -14.40
N PHE A 67 11.79 -5.30 -13.62
CA PHE A 67 11.06 -4.13 -14.06
C PHE A 67 11.62 -2.91 -13.37
N ASP A 68 11.56 -1.78 -14.07
CA ASP A 68 12.07 -0.48 -13.63
C ASP A 68 10.94 0.48 -13.24
N LEU A 69 9.72 0.26 -13.76
CA LEU A 69 8.54 1.07 -13.45
C LEU A 69 7.29 0.18 -13.38
N VAL A 70 6.50 0.36 -12.34
CA VAL A 70 5.20 -0.31 -12.17
C VAL A 70 4.13 0.77 -12.01
N LEU A 71 3.04 0.65 -12.76
CA LEU A 71 1.97 1.63 -12.88
C LEU A 71 0.64 0.98 -12.52
N GLU A 72 -0.22 1.69 -11.79
CA GLU A 72 -1.64 1.41 -11.73
C GLU A 72 -2.40 2.37 -12.64
N VAL A 73 -3.12 1.79 -13.59
CA VAL A 73 -3.81 2.50 -14.66
C VAL A 73 -5.30 2.20 -14.58
N ALA A 74 -6.11 3.23 -14.67
CA ALA A 74 -7.56 3.13 -14.82
C ALA A 74 -7.92 3.17 -16.31
N ALA A 75 -8.71 2.21 -16.79
CA ALA A 75 -9.22 2.25 -18.16
C ALA A 75 -10.67 1.79 -18.25
N ILE A 76 -11.40 2.33 -19.21
CA ILE A 76 -12.81 1.97 -19.44
C ILE A 76 -12.93 0.54 -20.00
N ASN A 77 -11.90 0.07 -20.72
CA ASN A 77 -11.78 -1.31 -21.21
C ASN A 77 -10.36 -1.57 -21.75
N ALA A 78 -10.06 -2.84 -22.05
CA ALA A 78 -8.78 -3.25 -22.62
C ALA A 78 -8.41 -2.49 -23.92
N SER A 79 -9.36 -2.22 -24.81
CA SER A 79 -9.08 -1.49 -26.07
C SER A 79 -8.65 -0.04 -25.82
N SER A 80 -9.28 0.64 -24.87
CA SER A 80 -8.89 2.00 -24.45
C SER A 80 -7.51 2.02 -23.81
N TYR A 81 -7.21 1.02 -22.97
CA TYR A 81 -5.89 0.81 -22.39
C TYR A 81 -4.80 0.60 -23.45
N TYR A 82 -4.98 -0.36 -24.37
CA TYR A 82 -3.95 -0.63 -25.39
C TYR A 82 -3.74 0.55 -26.34
N ARG A 83 -4.81 1.27 -26.70
CA ARG A 83 -4.70 2.49 -27.51
C ARG A 83 -3.87 3.57 -26.80
N TRP A 84 -4.10 3.75 -25.50
CA TRP A 84 -3.35 4.67 -24.66
C TRP A 84 -1.89 4.25 -24.54
N LEU A 85 -1.63 2.99 -24.18
CA LEU A 85 -0.27 2.46 -24.03
C LEU A 85 0.53 2.65 -25.33
N LEU A 86 -0.07 2.34 -26.47
CA LEU A 86 0.57 2.55 -27.77
C LEU A 86 0.79 4.04 -28.08
N SER A 87 -0.07 4.94 -27.61
CA SER A 87 0.13 6.38 -27.85
C SER A 87 1.35 6.94 -27.12
N ILE A 88 1.65 6.42 -25.93
CA ILE A 88 2.82 6.81 -25.13
C ILE A 88 4.09 6.09 -25.61
N THR A 89 4.00 4.80 -25.94
CA THR A 89 5.22 4.00 -26.22
C THR A 89 5.73 4.10 -27.65
N ARG A 90 4.86 4.40 -28.63
CA ARG A 90 5.24 4.49 -30.06
C ARG A 90 6.35 5.50 -30.36
N PRO A 91 6.40 6.70 -29.77
CA PRO A 91 7.50 7.65 -29.97
C PRO A 91 8.87 7.16 -29.49
N TYR A 92 8.90 6.11 -28.67
CA TYR A 92 10.10 5.61 -27.98
C TYR A 92 10.44 4.17 -28.38
N PRO A 93 10.71 3.89 -29.67
CA PRO A 93 10.97 2.54 -30.14
C PRO A 93 12.22 1.95 -29.49
N GLY A 94 12.13 0.71 -29.01
CA GLY A 94 13.27 -0.01 -28.43
C GLY A 94 13.66 0.38 -27.01
N LEU A 95 12.99 1.38 -26.40
CA LEU A 95 13.28 1.75 -25.01
C LEU A 95 12.61 0.84 -23.98
N ILE A 96 11.47 0.23 -24.31
CA ILE A 96 10.81 -0.77 -23.46
C ILE A 96 11.21 -2.16 -23.97
N VAL A 97 11.95 -2.89 -23.15
CA VAL A 97 12.42 -4.25 -23.46
C VAL A 97 11.56 -5.32 -22.78
N LYS A 98 10.76 -4.92 -21.79
CA LYS A 98 9.84 -5.79 -21.08
C LYS A 98 8.55 -5.05 -20.75
N GLU A 99 7.42 -5.65 -21.06
CA GLU A 99 6.09 -5.14 -20.72
C GLU A 99 5.25 -6.32 -20.25
N GLU A 100 4.67 -6.21 -19.05
CA GLU A 100 3.70 -7.16 -18.54
C GLU A 100 2.48 -6.40 -18.00
N THR A 101 1.30 -6.85 -18.41
CA THR A 101 0.03 -6.24 -18.08
C THR A 101 -0.87 -7.24 -17.35
N SER A 102 -1.41 -6.83 -16.20
CA SER A 102 -2.42 -7.59 -15.46
C SER A 102 -3.69 -6.74 -15.28
N PHE A 103 -4.85 -7.33 -15.57
CA PHE A 103 -6.15 -6.68 -15.37
C PHE A 103 -6.75 -7.16 -14.04
N SER A 104 -7.35 -6.23 -13.31
CA SER A 104 -8.00 -6.44 -12.02
C SER A 104 -9.31 -5.68 -11.97
N ASP A 105 -10.30 -6.26 -11.29
CA ASP A 105 -11.60 -5.62 -11.04
C ASP A 105 -11.51 -4.59 -9.90
N GLU A 106 -10.42 -4.61 -9.11
CA GLU A 106 -10.14 -3.65 -8.03
C GLU A 106 -8.72 -3.07 -8.16
N PRO A 107 -8.48 -1.82 -7.73
CA PRO A 107 -7.13 -1.25 -7.71
C PRO A 107 -6.23 -2.02 -6.74
N LEU A 108 -4.92 -2.03 -6.97
CA LEU A 108 -3.99 -2.57 -5.98
C LEU A 108 -4.01 -1.65 -4.77
N ARG A 109 -4.69 -2.09 -3.73
CA ARG A 109 -4.58 -1.47 -2.41
C ARG A 109 -3.19 -1.84 -1.89
N ASP A 110 -2.17 -1.04 -2.21
CA ASP A 110 -0.83 -0.96 -1.58
C ASP A 110 0.38 -1.00 -2.55
N LEU A 111 0.62 0.08 -3.30
CA LEU A 111 1.96 0.40 -3.83
C LEU A 111 2.54 1.68 -3.21
N SER A 112 2.19 2.03 -1.97
CA SER A 112 2.89 3.13 -1.28
C SER A 112 4.38 2.74 -1.15
N PRO A 113 5.34 3.69 -1.27
CA PRO A 113 6.74 3.37 -1.01
C PRO A 113 6.84 2.70 0.37
N ASP A 114 7.51 1.55 0.42
CA ASP A 114 7.63 0.72 1.62
C ASP A 114 8.21 1.56 2.77
N VAL A 115 7.37 2.02 3.70
CA VAL A 115 7.85 2.64 4.93
C VAL A 115 8.51 1.54 5.75
N VAL A 116 9.84 1.65 5.89
CA VAL A 116 10.65 0.72 6.68
C VAL A 116 10.86 1.28 8.08
N VAL A 117 10.43 0.53 9.09
CA VAL A 117 10.68 0.81 10.49
C VAL A 117 11.87 0.02 10.97
N TRP A 118 12.95 0.72 11.33
CA TRP A 118 14.15 0.08 11.87
C TRP A 118 13.99 -0.22 13.36
N VAL A 119 14.15 -1.49 13.74
CA VAL A 119 14.05 -1.97 15.13
C VAL A 119 15.35 -2.64 15.57
N PRO A 120 15.71 -2.58 16.87
CA PRO A 120 16.95 -3.18 17.36
C PRO A 120 16.87 -4.72 17.36
N GLU A 121 17.91 -5.39 16.86
CA GLU A 121 18.01 -6.85 16.89
C GLU A 121 19.45 -7.28 17.16
N GLY A 122 19.67 -7.99 18.27
CA GLY A 122 21.02 -8.36 18.71
C GLY A 122 21.94 -7.15 18.85
N GLN A 123 23.04 -7.13 18.10
CA GLN A 123 23.99 -6.00 18.04
C GLN A 123 23.68 -5.00 16.90
N GLY A 124 22.61 -5.21 16.13
CA GLY A 124 22.28 -4.43 14.94
C GLY A 124 20.83 -3.94 14.92
N LYS A 125 20.33 -3.68 13.72
CA LYS A 125 18.94 -3.32 13.46
C LYS A 125 18.39 -4.12 12.28
N VAL A 126 17.12 -4.45 12.33
CA VAL A 126 16.37 -5.05 11.22
C VAL A 126 15.31 -4.05 10.75
N GLY A 127 15.07 -4.03 9.44
CA GLY A 127 14.06 -3.20 8.81
C GLY A 127 12.74 -3.94 8.69
N LEU A 128 11.71 -3.50 9.41
CA LEU A 128 10.36 -4.03 9.29
C LEU A 128 9.60 -3.25 8.23
N ARG A 129 9.05 -3.94 7.23
CA ARG A 129 8.10 -3.31 6.30
C ARG A 129 6.80 -2.99 7.04
N ARG A 130 6.12 -1.91 6.66
CA ARG A 130 4.83 -1.53 7.26
C ARG A 130 3.82 -2.68 7.31
N ASN A 131 3.78 -3.53 6.27
CA ASN A 131 2.82 -4.63 6.15
C ASN A 131 3.12 -5.81 7.06
N ALA A 132 4.37 -5.93 7.52
CA ALA A 132 4.75 -6.91 8.52
C ALA A 132 4.26 -6.50 9.91
N ILE A 133 4.10 -5.20 10.18
CA ILE A 133 3.71 -4.67 11.49
C ILE A 133 2.21 -4.78 11.69
N ASP A 134 1.78 -5.44 12.75
CA ASP A 134 0.36 -5.59 13.09
C ASP A 134 -0.11 -4.52 14.07
N ARG A 135 0.70 -4.22 15.09
CA ARG A 135 0.38 -3.22 16.11
C ARG A 135 1.61 -2.65 16.78
N ILE A 136 1.46 -1.44 17.32
CA ILE A 136 2.43 -0.77 18.16
C ILE A 136 1.75 -0.37 19.48
N VAL A 137 2.39 -0.70 20.59
CA VAL A 137 1.86 -0.55 21.95
C VAL A 137 2.78 0.36 22.74
N ALA A 138 2.24 1.36 23.45
CA ALA A 138 3.05 2.18 24.36
C ALA A 138 3.37 1.43 25.67
N GLU A 139 4.64 1.43 26.06
CA GLU A 139 5.19 0.81 27.27
C GLU A 139 6.13 1.81 27.98
N GLY A 140 5.56 2.76 28.72
CA GLY A 140 6.33 3.85 29.35
C GLY A 140 6.93 4.77 28.29
N ASP A 141 8.26 4.96 28.36
CA ASP A 141 9.03 5.76 27.38
C ASP A 141 9.42 4.97 26.13
N TYR A 142 8.97 3.72 26.05
CA TYR A 142 9.20 2.84 24.92
C TYR A 142 7.88 2.54 24.21
N VAL A 143 8.02 2.03 22.99
CA VAL A 143 6.96 1.30 22.31
C VAL A 143 7.38 -0.13 22.06
N ARG A 144 6.41 -1.04 22.12
CA ARG A 144 6.55 -2.41 21.63
C ARG A 144 5.89 -2.52 20.26
N ILE A 145 6.68 -2.90 19.27
CA ILE A 145 6.25 -3.15 17.90
C ILE A 145 6.05 -4.64 17.75
N HIS A 146 4.89 -5.06 17.26
CA HIS A 146 4.58 -6.45 16.95
C HIS A 146 4.51 -6.63 15.44
N ALA A 147 5.33 -7.54 14.90
CA ALA A 147 5.38 -7.85 13.48
C ALA A 147 5.76 -9.33 13.28
N GLU A 148 5.13 -10.01 12.33
CA GLU A 148 5.47 -11.40 11.92
C GLU A 148 5.55 -12.43 13.06
N GLY A 149 4.81 -12.20 14.16
CA GLY A 149 4.82 -13.06 15.35
C GLY A 149 5.86 -12.71 16.40
N ASP A 150 6.82 -11.83 16.08
CA ASP A 150 7.85 -11.33 16.98
C ASP A 150 7.49 -9.95 17.57
N SER A 151 8.30 -9.48 18.52
CA SER A 151 8.16 -8.13 19.07
C SER A 151 9.48 -7.47 19.45
N TRP A 152 9.55 -6.16 19.23
CA TRP A 152 10.73 -5.34 19.52
C TRP A 152 10.36 -4.14 20.35
N GLN A 153 11.23 -3.76 21.29
CA GLN A 153 11.06 -2.57 22.11
C GLN A 153 11.94 -1.44 21.57
N VAL A 154 11.34 -0.27 21.31
CA VAL A 154 12.00 0.89 20.72
C VAL A 154 11.78 2.10 21.62
N HIS A 155 12.84 2.86 21.91
CA HIS A 155 12.74 4.11 22.66
C HIS A 155 12.19 5.21 21.73
N ALA A 156 10.88 5.40 21.80
CA ALA A 156 10.12 6.31 20.94
C ALA A 156 8.72 6.50 21.54
N THR A 157 7.97 7.46 21.01
CA THR A 157 6.60 7.68 21.44
C THR A 157 5.62 7.02 20.48
N LEU A 158 4.42 6.69 20.97
CA LEU A 158 3.35 6.25 20.07
C LEU A 158 2.90 7.37 19.12
N GLN A 159 3.05 8.64 19.52
CA GLN A 159 2.72 9.78 18.67
C GLN A 159 3.62 9.81 17.44
N SER A 160 4.94 9.69 17.62
CA SER A 160 5.88 9.68 16.50
C SER A 160 5.60 8.55 15.50
N TYR A 161 5.19 7.37 15.98
CA TYR A 161 4.76 6.29 15.09
C TYR A 161 3.39 6.54 14.45
N SER A 162 2.48 7.19 15.16
CA SER A 162 1.18 7.59 14.60
C SER A 162 1.34 8.59 13.47
N ASP A 163 2.27 9.53 13.61
CA ASP A 163 2.57 10.53 12.57
C ASP A 163 3.29 9.87 11.38
N LEU A 164 4.25 8.97 11.65
CA LEU A 164 4.99 8.24 10.62
C LEU A 164 4.12 7.27 9.82
N LEU A 165 3.18 6.58 10.47
CA LEU A 165 2.44 5.46 9.87
C LEU A 165 0.96 5.75 9.62
N GLY A 166 0.43 6.87 10.11
CA GLY A 166 -1.00 7.19 10.04
C GLY A 166 -1.55 7.27 8.62
N GLU A 167 -0.82 7.93 7.72
CA GLU A 167 -1.13 8.01 6.29
C GLU A 167 -0.87 6.69 5.54
N HIS A 168 -0.24 5.74 6.22
CA HIS A 168 0.22 4.47 5.68
C HIS A 168 -0.62 3.27 6.16
N GLY A 169 -1.90 3.49 6.47
CA GLY A 169 -2.84 2.42 6.81
C GLY A 169 -2.80 2.00 8.28
N PHE A 170 -2.32 2.85 9.18
CA PHE A 170 -2.37 2.64 10.63
C PHE A 170 -3.42 3.53 11.29
N ALA A 171 -4.21 2.95 12.17
CA ALA A 171 -5.22 3.65 12.95
C ALA A 171 -4.88 3.65 14.43
N ARG A 172 -4.96 4.83 15.06
CA ARG A 172 -4.82 4.96 16.50
C ARG A 172 -6.11 4.57 17.20
N VAL A 173 -6.18 3.33 17.66
CA VAL A 173 -7.38 2.76 18.29
C VAL A 173 -7.47 3.11 19.77
N HIS A 174 -6.35 3.39 20.43
CA HIS A 174 -6.31 3.85 21.82
C HIS A 174 -5.16 4.84 22.01
N ARG A 175 -5.18 5.63 23.09
CA ARG A 175 -4.05 6.53 23.42
C ARG A 175 -2.71 5.82 23.52
N SER A 176 -2.72 4.51 23.83
CA SER A 176 -1.56 3.64 23.95
C SER A 176 -1.48 2.53 22.90
N LYS A 177 -2.34 2.54 21.87
CA LYS A 177 -2.39 1.49 20.83
C LYS A 177 -2.56 2.08 19.43
N LEU A 178 -1.65 1.71 18.55
CA LEU A 178 -1.70 1.97 17.11
C LEU A 178 -1.76 0.60 16.39
N VAL A 179 -2.64 0.45 15.42
CA VAL A 179 -2.92 -0.85 14.77
C VAL A 179 -2.95 -0.66 13.26
N ARG A 180 -2.36 -1.59 12.50
CA ARG A 180 -2.50 -1.62 11.03
C ARG A 180 -3.92 -2.03 10.67
N VAL A 181 -4.61 -1.23 9.86
CA VAL A 181 -6.01 -1.49 9.50
C VAL A 181 -6.15 -2.84 8.80
N GLY A 182 -5.22 -3.18 7.90
CA GLY A 182 -5.19 -4.48 7.22
C GLY A 182 -4.87 -5.68 8.12
N ALA A 183 -4.44 -5.48 9.36
CA ALA A 183 -4.27 -6.56 10.35
C ALA A 183 -5.55 -6.82 11.17
N ILE A 184 -6.58 -5.98 11.03
CA ILE A 184 -7.84 -6.10 11.77
C ILE A 184 -8.71 -7.15 11.10
N ARG A 185 -8.96 -8.26 11.79
CA ARG A 185 -9.89 -9.30 11.35
C ARG A 185 -11.35 -8.93 11.64
N ARG A 186 -11.62 -8.30 12.79
CA ARG A 186 -12.99 -7.95 13.18
C ARG A 186 -13.05 -6.78 14.16
N LEU A 187 -14.02 -5.89 13.97
CA LEU A 187 -14.43 -4.93 15.00
C LEU A 187 -15.62 -5.51 15.79
N LYS A 188 -15.47 -5.67 17.11
CA LYS A 188 -16.49 -6.26 17.98
C LYS A 188 -16.89 -5.28 19.09
N ARG A 189 -18.20 -5.21 19.36
CA ARG A 189 -18.72 -4.55 20.55
C ARG A 189 -19.03 -5.59 21.61
N ILE A 190 -18.42 -5.43 22.79
CA ILE A 190 -18.69 -6.25 23.98
C ILE A 190 -19.25 -5.29 25.03
N GLU A 191 -20.51 -5.48 25.42
CA GLU A 191 -21.27 -4.56 26.26
C GLU A 191 -21.28 -3.12 25.68
N ARG A 192 -20.59 -2.19 26.36
CA ARG A 192 -20.48 -0.77 25.98
C ARG A 192 -19.10 -0.40 25.46
N ARG A 193 -18.24 -1.39 25.18
CA ARG A 193 -16.84 -1.19 24.76
C ARG A 193 -16.59 -1.81 23.40
N TRP A 194 -15.74 -1.16 22.62
CA TRP A 194 -15.32 -1.62 21.31
C TRP A 194 -13.94 -2.26 21.39
N PHE A 195 -13.74 -3.31 20.62
CA PHE A 195 -12.49 -4.07 20.52
C PHE A 195 -12.22 -4.39 19.06
N VAL A 196 -10.97 -4.28 18.64
CA VAL A 196 -10.49 -4.89 17.39
C VAL A 196 -9.89 -6.25 17.72
N GLU A 197 -10.26 -7.26 16.95
CA GLU A 197 -9.60 -8.56 16.92
C GLU A 197 -8.65 -8.56 15.71
N LEU A 198 -7.37 -8.83 15.94
CA LEU A 198 -6.37 -8.88 14.87
C LEU A 198 -6.24 -10.30 14.29
N CYS A 199 -5.56 -10.42 13.15
CA CYS A 199 -5.29 -11.70 12.49
C CYS A 199 -4.47 -12.68 13.34
N ASP A 200 -3.59 -12.17 14.21
CA ASP A 200 -2.83 -12.97 15.18
C ASP A 200 -3.68 -13.44 16.40
N GLY A 201 -4.98 -13.12 16.40
CA GLY A 201 -5.92 -13.49 17.48
C GLY A 201 -5.90 -12.54 18.68
N SER A 202 -4.99 -11.56 18.72
CA SER A 202 -4.95 -10.56 19.79
C SER A 202 -6.18 -9.64 19.74
N ARG A 203 -6.48 -9.01 20.88
CA ARG A 203 -7.61 -8.09 21.05
C ARG A 203 -7.16 -6.78 21.63
N GLU A 204 -7.47 -5.69 20.94
CA GLU A 204 -7.13 -4.34 21.39
C GLU A 204 -8.39 -3.50 21.63
N ARG A 205 -8.42 -2.82 22.77
CA ARG A 205 -9.56 -1.95 23.12
C ARG A 205 -9.53 -0.69 22.25
N VAL A 206 -10.69 -0.29 21.75
CA VAL A 206 -10.88 0.96 21.03
C VAL A 206 -11.43 2.03 21.97
N ALA A 207 -10.79 3.20 21.96
CA ALA A 207 -11.27 4.40 22.66
C ALA A 207 -12.55 4.91 21.99
N ARG A 208 -13.50 5.40 22.79
CA ARG A 208 -14.86 5.73 22.31
C ARG A 208 -14.85 6.79 21.21
N ASP A 209 -14.01 7.81 21.35
CA ASP A 209 -13.77 8.90 20.40
C ASP A 209 -13.11 8.43 19.09
N ARG A 210 -12.46 7.26 19.09
CA ARG A 210 -11.74 6.71 17.93
C ARG A 210 -12.56 5.70 17.12
N VAL A 211 -13.72 5.27 17.63
CA VAL A 211 -14.57 4.27 16.96
C VAL A 211 -15.05 4.76 15.59
N ALA A 212 -15.50 6.02 15.50
CA ALA A 212 -16.02 6.57 14.25
C ALA A 212 -14.94 6.63 13.16
N ALA A 213 -13.76 7.17 13.50
CA ALA A 213 -12.62 7.24 12.60
C ALA A 213 -12.15 5.83 12.16
N LEU A 214 -12.11 4.87 13.09
CA LEU A 214 -11.74 3.50 12.79
C LEU A 214 -12.74 2.82 11.84
N LYS A 215 -14.04 3.03 12.01
CA LYS A 215 -15.06 2.50 11.11
C LYS A 215 -14.90 3.05 9.70
N ALA A 216 -14.73 4.35 9.56
CA ALA A 216 -14.47 4.98 8.26
C ALA A 216 -13.21 4.36 7.59
N ALA A 217 -12.12 4.20 8.35
CA ALA A 217 -10.91 3.57 7.84
C ALA A 217 -11.10 2.10 7.42
N LEU A 218 -11.98 1.35 8.10
CA LEU A 218 -12.32 -0.02 7.74
C LEU A 218 -13.24 -0.09 6.50
N GLU A 219 -14.17 0.85 6.35
CA GLU A 219 -15.05 0.95 5.18
C GLU A 219 -14.22 1.26 3.92
N THR A 220 -13.23 2.15 4.01
CA THR A 220 -12.28 2.41 2.91
C THR A 220 -11.38 1.20 2.60
N ASN A 221 -11.16 0.29 3.55
CA ASN A 221 -10.28 -0.88 3.40
C ASN A 221 -11.02 -2.21 3.20
N SER A 222 -12.36 -2.24 3.23
CA SER A 222 -13.13 -3.47 3.02
C SER A 222 -13.16 -3.80 1.52
N PRO A 223 -12.79 -5.01 1.07
CA PRO A 223 -13.23 -5.50 -0.23
C PRO A 223 -14.75 -5.63 -0.15
N ASN A 224 -15.45 -5.22 -1.20
CA ASN A 224 -16.91 -5.23 -1.26
C ASN A 224 -17.42 -6.67 -1.03
N GLU A 225 -17.97 -6.97 0.15
CA GLU A 225 -18.50 -8.30 0.51
C GLU A 225 -19.94 -8.55 -0.03
N ASP A 226 -20.37 -7.85 -1.09
CA ASP A 226 -21.74 -7.97 -1.62
C ASP A 226 -21.92 -8.93 -2.82
N SER A 227 -20.94 -9.80 -3.09
CA SER A 227 -21.08 -10.84 -4.15
C SER A 227 -21.36 -12.26 -3.61
N ALA A 228 -21.56 -12.45 -2.30
CA ALA A 228 -21.71 -13.79 -1.70
C ALA A 228 -23.07 -14.04 -0.99
N SER A 229 -24.14 -13.35 -1.39
CA SER A 229 -25.51 -13.68 -0.96
C SER A 229 -26.48 -13.82 -2.12
N SER A 230 -26.17 -14.70 -3.06
CA SER A 230 -27.17 -15.34 -3.91
C SER A 230 -26.69 -16.75 -4.26
N PHE A 231 -26.80 -17.68 -3.30
CA PHE A 231 -26.97 -19.12 -3.51
C PHE A 231 -27.13 -19.79 -2.13
N ARG A 232 -28.33 -19.72 -1.57
CA ARG A 232 -29.15 -20.86 -1.09
C ARG A 232 -30.37 -20.35 -0.34
#